data_AF-A0A174PL71-F1
#
_entry.id   AF-A0A174PL71-F1
#
_cell.length_a   1.000
_cell.length_b   1.000
_cell.length_c   1.000
_cell.angle_alpha   90.00
_cell.angle_beta   90.00
_cell.angle_gamma   90.00
#
_symmetry.space_group_name_H-M   'P 1'
#
loop_
_entity.id
_entity.type
_entity.pdbx_description
1 polymer ?
#
loop_
_entity_poly.entity_id
_entity_poly.type
_entity_poly.pdbx_seq_one_letter_code
_entity_poly.pdbx_strand_id
1 'polypeptide(L)'
;MIRNVEYGDRKKHQRTYLDGLKRYKNKGVRITIDGVECPEKEWEKIFEMGEDGGFYMGDYVGAEQGCLKEIRFDKVYLSDPPKEKKDKDS
;
A
#
# COMPACT_ATOMS: atom_id res chain seq x y z
N MET A 1 21.80 -8.34 21.18
CA MET A 1 22.09 -7.36 20.10
C MET A 1 21.51 -7.90 18.80
N ILE A 2 20.23 -7.62 18.51
CA ILE A 2 19.52 -8.12 17.31
C ILE A 2 18.60 -7.00 16.81
N ARG A 3 19.16 -5.86 16.39
CA ARG A 3 18.34 -4.72 15.92
C ARG A 3 18.82 -4.07 14.61
N ASN A 4 20.06 -4.35 14.18
CA ASN A 4 20.65 -3.66 13.03
C ASN A 4 20.64 -4.48 11.72
N VAL A 5 20.60 -5.82 11.79
CA VAL A 5 20.59 -6.68 10.59
C VAL A 5 19.21 -6.64 9.91
N GLU A 6 18.12 -6.79 10.67
CA GLU A 6 16.74 -6.76 10.14
C GLU A 6 16.36 -5.43 9.46
N TYR A 7 16.88 -4.30 9.94
CA TYR A 7 16.56 -2.97 9.40
C TYR A 7 17.18 -2.71 8.02
N GLY A 8 18.41 -3.19 7.80
CA GLY A 8 19.09 -3.08 6.51
C GLY A 8 18.41 -3.92 5.43
N ASP A 9 18.00 -5.14 5.80
CA ASP A 9 17.23 -6.02 4.93
C ASP A 9 15.86 -5.42 4.60
N ARG A 10 15.15 -4.85 5.58
CA ARG A 10 13.84 -4.21 5.37
C ARG A 10 13.87 -3.10 4.31
N LYS A 11 14.83 -2.17 4.38
CA LYS A 11 14.97 -1.10 3.36
C LYS A 11 15.27 -1.65 1.97
N LYS A 12 16.10 -2.69 1.89
CA LYS A 12 16.43 -3.36 0.62
C LYS A 12 15.19 -4.05 0.03
N HIS A 13 14.39 -4.72 0.86
CA HIS A 13 13.14 -5.36 0.43
C HIS A 13 12.10 -4.33 -0.02
N GLN A 14 11.92 -3.23 0.71
CA GLN A 14 11.04 -2.12 0.31
C GLN A 14 11.42 -1.55 -1.05
N ARG A 15 12.71 -1.23 -1.25
CA ARG A 15 13.20 -0.73 -2.54
C ARG A 15 12.96 -1.72 -3.68
N THR A 16 13.25 -3.00 -3.45
CA THR A 16 13.02 -4.06 -4.44
C THR A 16 11.55 -4.15 -4.84
N TYR A 17 10.64 -4.01 -3.86
CA TYR A 17 9.20 -4.02 -4.09
C TYR A 17 8.74 -2.80 -4.91
N LEU A 18 9.19 -1.59 -4.55
CA LEU A 18 8.90 -0.35 -5.28
C LEU A 18 9.43 -0.39 -6.72
N ASP A 19 10.63 -0.94 -6.93
CA ASP A 19 11.18 -1.16 -8.27
C ASP A 19 10.30 -2.12 -9.08
N GLY A 20 9.70 -3.13 -8.43
CA GLY A 20 8.70 -4.02 -9.02
C GLY A 20 7.44 -3.26 -9.46
N LEU A 21 6.86 -2.45 -8.58
CA LEU A 21 5.71 -1.59 -8.90
C LEU A 21 6.00 -0.66 -10.08
N LYS A 22 7.20 -0.06 -10.11
CA LYS A 22 7.62 0.80 -11.21
C LYS A 22 7.67 0.07 -12.54
N ARG A 23 8.14 -1.18 -12.56
CA ARG A 23 8.13 -2.03 -13.76
C ARG A 23 6.71 -2.33 -14.24
N TYR A 24 5.76 -2.57 -13.32
CA TYR A 24 4.36 -2.75 -13.67
C TYR A 24 3.75 -1.47 -14.25
N LYS A 25 3.97 -0.32 -13.62
CA LYS A 25 3.53 0.98 -14.14
C LYS A 25 4.07 1.27 -15.54
N ASN A 26 5.36 1.02 -15.78
CA ASN A 26 5.98 1.19 -17.10
C ASN A 26 5.40 0.25 -18.17
N LYS A 27 4.76 -0.86 -17.78
CA LYS A 27 4.03 -1.77 -18.67
C LYS A 27 2.57 -1.39 -18.87
N GLY A 28 2.12 -0.26 -18.30
CA GLY A 28 0.75 0.22 -18.40
C GLY A 28 -0.19 -0.32 -17.32
N VAL A 29 0.34 -0.98 -16.28
CA VAL A 29 -0.47 -1.38 -15.12
C VAL A 29 -0.74 -0.15 -14.25
N ARG A 30 -2.00 0.14 -13.97
CA ARG A 30 -2.39 1.24 -13.09
C ARG A 30 -2.06 0.90 -11.64
N ILE A 31 -1.56 1.88 -10.87
CA ILE A 31 -1.28 1.70 -9.44
C ILE A 31 -2.01 2.79 -8.67
N THR A 32 -2.92 2.39 -7.79
CA THR A 32 -3.74 3.30 -6.97
C THR A 32 -3.55 3.02 -5.49
N ILE A 33 -3.63 4.07 -4.68
CA ILE A 33 -3.66 3.99 -3.21
C ILE A 33 -4.92 4.71 -2.73
N ASP A 34 -5.79 4.02 -2.00
CA ASP A 34 -7.15 4.45 -1.64
C ASP A 34 -7.95 4.95 -2.85
N GLY A 35 -7.84 4.23 -3.98
CA GLY A 35 -8.49 4.58 -5.24
C GLY A 35 -7.90 5.77 -6.01
N VAL A 36 -6.83 6.40 -5.51
CA VAL A 36 -6.17 7.56 -6.16
C VAL A 36 -4.85 7.14 -6.79
N GLU A 37 -4.60 7.58 -8.03
CA GLU A 37 -3.26 7.45 -8.63
C GLU A 37 -2.30 8.44 -7.98
N CYS A 38 -1.36 7.93 -7.17
CA CYS A 38 -0.35 8.73 -6.51
C CYS A 38 0.99 8.72 -7.27
N PRO A 39 1.82 9.78 -7.15
CA PRO A 39 3.17 9.79 -7.68
C PRO A 39 4.04 8.72 -7.00
N GLU A 40 5.07 8.21 -7.69
CA GLU A 40 5.92 7.10 -7.21
C GLU A 40 6.54 7.35 -5.83
N LYS A 41 6.87 8.62 -5.51
CA LYS A 41 7.40 9.05 -4.21
C LYS A 41 6.47 8.76 -3.04
N GLU A 42 5.17 8.64 -3.29
CA GLU A 42 4.16 8.38 -2.27
C GLU A 42 3.88 6.89 -2.08
N TRP A 43 4.43 6.01 -2.93
CA TRP A 43 4.23 4.57 -2.76
C TRP A 43 4.91 4.02 -1.52
N GLU A 44 5.90 4.71 -0.95
CA GLU A 44 6.53 4.30 0.32
C GLU A 44 5.53 4.20 1.48
N LYS A 45 4.43 4.97 1.43
CA LYS A 45 3.38 4.98 2.47
C LYS A 45 2.66 3.63 2.61
N ILE A 46 2.71 2.75 1.60
CA ILE A 46 2.10 1.42 1.67
C ILE A 46 2.79 0.52 2.70
N PHE A 47 4.02 0.84 3.12
CA PHE A 47 4.75 0.09 4.14
C PHE A 47 4.59 0.65 5.55
N GLU A 48 3.93 1.80 5.69
CA GLU A 48 3.72 2.44 6.98
C GLU A 48 2.53 1.81 7.70
N MET A 49 2.74 1.43 8.95
CA MET A 49 1.63 1.12 9.86
C MET A 49 1.16 2.46 10.44
N GLY A 50 -0.09 2.82 10.18
CA GLY A 50 -0.68 4.02 10.75
C GLY A 50 -0.73 3.93 12.28
N GLU A 51 -0.63 5.08 12.96
CA GLU A 51 -0.77 5.14 14.43
C GLU A 51 -2.14 4.60 14.90
N ASP A 52 -3.13 4.64 14.02
CA ASP A 52 -4.47 4.06 14.17
C ASP A 52 -4.53 2.53 13.96
N GLY A 53 -3.39 1.88 13.74
CA GLY A 53 -3.29 0.44 13.48
C GLY A 53 -3.69 0.01 12.08
N GLY A 54 -3.96 0.96 11.18
CA GLY A 54 -4.27 0.66 9.79
C GLY A 54 -3.04 0.37 8.95
N PHE A 55 -3.19 -0.45 7.91
CA PHE A 55 -2.12 -0.82 6.98
C PHE A 55 -2.69 -1.03 5.58
N TYR A 56 -1.86 -0.90 4.55
CA TYR A 56 -2.32 -1.08 3.17
C TYR A 56 -2.22 -2.54 2.73
N MET A 57 -3.27 -3.05 2.08
CA MET A 57 -3.22 -4.33 1.36
C MET A 57 -3.35 -4.12 -0.14
N GLY A 58 -2.49 -4.84 -0.88
CA GLY A 58 -2.46 -4.83 -2.33
C GLY A 58 -3.41 -5.86 -2.93
N ASP A 59 -4.31 -5.41 -3.80
CA ASP A 59 -5.16 -6.25 -4.64
C ASP A 59 -4.71 -6.20 -6.11
N TYR A 60 -4.78 -7.34 -6.79
CA TYR A 60 -4.31 -7.51 -8.17
C TYR A 60 -5.52 -7.69 -9.09
N VAL A 61 -5.83 -6.64 -9.86
CA VAL A 61 -6.99 -6.63 -10.73
C VAL A 61 -6.58 -7.03 -12.14
N GLY A 62 -7.04 -8.21 -12.56
CA GLY A 62 -6.88 -8.74 -13.90
C GLY A 62 -7.92 -8.23 -14.90
N ALA A 63 -7.59 -8.30 -16.19
CA ALA A 63 -8.54 -8.18 -17.29
C ALA A 63 -9.02 -9.58 -17.76
N GLU A 64 -10.07 -9.63 -18.57
CA GLU A 64 -10.67 -10.88 -19.11
C GLU A 64 -9.67 -11.82 -19.82
N GLN A 65 -8.53 -11.30 -20.27
CA GLN A 65 -7.48 -12.06 -20.94
C GLN A 65 -6.37 -12.58 -19.99
N GLY A 66 -6.56 -12.47 -18.68
CA GLY A 66 -5.58 -12.90 -17.67
C GLY A 66 -4.39 -11.95 -17.49
N CYS A 67 -4.42 -10.77 -18.14
CA CYS A 67 -3.39 -9.75 -17.99
C CYS A 67 -3.66 -8.89 -16.74
N LEU A 68 -2.63 -8.61 -15.94
CA LEU A 68 -2.73 -7.66 -14.83
C LEU A 68 -2.95 -6.25 -15.39
N LYS A 69 -4.02 -5.59 -14.96
CA LYS A 69 -4.40 -4.25 -15.42
C LYS A 69 -4.19 -3.19 -14.34
N GLU A 70 -4.38 -3.55 -13.08
CA GLU A 70 -4.27 -2.62 -11.97
C GLU A 70 -3.79 -3.31 -10.69
N ILE A 71 -3.02 -2.58 -9.88
CA ILE A 71 -2.67 -2.91 -8.50
C ILE A 71 -3.28 -1.83 -7.62
N ARG A 72 -4.16 -2.21 -6.69
CA ARG A 72 -4.83 -1.28 -5.76
C ARG A 72 -4.31 -1.50 -4.37
N PHE A 73 -3.97 -0.44 -3.66
CA PHE A 73 -3.61 -0.49 -2.25
C PHE A 73 -4.70 0.19 -1.44
N ASP A 74 -5.47 -0.59 -0.69
CA ASP A 74 -6.53 -0.06 0.16
C ASP A 74 -6.10 -0.14 1.63
N LYS A 75 -6.35 0.92 2.39
CA LYS A 75 -6.12 0.91 3.84
C LYS A 75 -7.14 0.00 4.52
N VAL A 76 -6.64 -0.98 5.28
CA VAL A 76 -7.44 -1.94 6.05
C VAL A 76 -7.03 -1.93 7.53
N TYR A 77 -7.90 -2.46 8.38
CA TYR A 77 -7.71 -2.56 9.83
C TYR A 77 -7.92 -4.00 10.28
N LEU A 78 -7.12 -4.49 11.24
CA LEU A 78 -7.27 -5.85 11.82
C LEU A 78 -8.57 -5.99 12.65
N SER A 79 -9.19 -4.87 13.03
CA SER A 79 -10.43 -4.78 13.80
C SER A 79 -11.28 -3.67 13.20
N ASP A 80 -12.58 -3.62 13.52
CA ASP A 80 -13.42 -2.50 13.10
C ASP A 80 -12.71 -1.18 13.42
N PRO A 81 -12.57 -0.25 12.44
CA PRO A 81 -11.93 1.03 12.70
C PRO A 81 -12.66 1.70 13.87
N PRO A 82 -11.95 2.39 14.78
CA PRO A 82 -12.58 3.10 15.87
C PRO A 82 -13.69 3.98 15.29
N LYS A 83 -14.94 3.71 15.68
CA LYS A 83 -16.09 4.49 15.21
C LYS A 83 -15.78 5.96 15.48
N GLU A 84 -15.65 6.76 14.43
CA GLU A 84 -15.58 8.21 14.58
C GLU A 84 -16.74 8.63 15.49
N LYS A 85 -16.40 9.30 16.60
CA LYS A 85 -17.41 9.98 17.40
C LYS A 85 -17.97 11.07 16.49
N LYS A 86 -19.11 10.80 15.86
CA LYS A 86 -19.98 11.88 15.38
C LYS A 86 -20.39 12.64 16.63
N ASP A 87 -19.75 13.77 16.88
CA ASP A 87 -20.24 14.77 17.80
C ASP A 87 -21.67 15.11 17.34
N LYS A 88 -22.64 14.53 18.03
CA LYS A 88 -24.03 14.94 17.98
C LYS A 88 -24.08 16.25 18.74
N ASP A 89 -23.90 17.35 18.03
CA ASP A 89 -24.50 18.61 18.45
C ASP A 89 -26.03 18.43 18.32
N SER A 90 -26.72 18.45 19.46
CA SER A 90 -28.17 18.56 19.59
C SER A 90 -28.48 19.36 20.84
#